data_AF-A0A1V5LCJ5-F1
#
_entry.id   AF-A0A1V5LCJ5-F1
#
_cell.length_a   1.000
_cell.length_b   1.000
_cell.length_c   1.000
_cell.angle_alpha   90.00
_cell.angle_beta   90.00
_cell.angle_gamma   90.00
#
_symmetry.space_group_name_H-M   'P 1'
#
loop_
_entity.id
_entity.type
_entity.pdbx_description
1 polymer ?
#
loop_
_entity_poly.entity_id
_entity_poly.type
_entity_poly.pdbx_seq_one_letter_code
_entity_poly.pdbx_strand_id
1 'polypeptide(L)' 'MLSSLHGIGIIRLDIENPSESEIVIPAHERLNLDWSSINRIYEINSDFKKYINEFKDFCQTGKTKESDWD' A
#
# COMPACT_ATOMS: atom_id res chain seq x y z
N MET A 1 -4.61 -10.75 -20.92
CA MET A 1 -4.15 -11.03 -19.55
C MET A 1 -4.97 -10.17 -18.58
N LEU A 2 -5.59 -10.74 -17.54
CA LEU A 2 -6.43 -9.99 -16.58
C LEU A 2 -5.66 -8.92 -15.80
N SER A 3 -4.34 -9.06 -15.66
CA SER A 3 -3.44 -8.11 -15.00
C SER A 3 -3.38 -6.76 -15.73
N SER A 4 -3.27 -6.76 -17.06
CA SER A 4 -3.24 -5.53 -17.87
C SER A 4 -4.55 -4.73 -17.81
N LEU A 5 -5.69 -5.40 -17.59
CA LEU A 5 -7.00 -4.73 -17.49
C LEU A 5 -7.19 -4.01 -16.14
N HIS A 6 -6.63 -4.57 -15.06
CA HIS A 6 -6.78 -4.06 -13.70
C HIS A 6 -5.56 -3.29 -13.19
N GLY A 7 -4.46 -3.23 -13.96
CA GLY A 7 -3.25 -2.49 -13.58
C GLY A 7 -2.52 -3.07 -12.36
N ILE A 8 -2.80 -4.33 -12.00
CA ILE A 8 -2.24 -4.98 -10.82
C ILE A 8 -0.84 -5.51 -11.17
N GLY A 9 0.16 -5.08 -10.41
CA GLY A 9 1.52 -5.60 -10.47
C GLY A 9 1.73 -6.81 -9.56
N ILE A 10 2.84 -7.52 -9.78
CA ILE A 10 3.27 -8.65 -8.97
C ILE A 10 4.71 -8.39 -8.55
N ILE A 11 4.95 -8.46 -7.25
CA ILE A 11 6.29 -8.42 -6.66
C ILE A 11 6.54 -9.78 -6.02
N ARG A 12 7.70 -10.37 -6.31
CA ARG A 12 8.20 -11.56 -5.63
C ARG A 12 9.18 -11.09 -4.55
N LEU A 13 8.81 -11.32 -3.30
CA LEU A 13 9.64 -10.97 -2.16
C LEU A 13 10.67 -12.07 -1.90
N ASP A 14 11.92 -11.68 -1.71
CA ASP A 14 12.94 -12.52 -1.10
C ASP A 14 12.96 -12.23 0.41
N ILE A 15 12.65 -13.24 1.21
CA ILE A 15 12.54 -13.12 2.68
C ILE A 15 13.91 -13.09 3.36
N GLU A 16 14.94 -13.66 2.74
CA GLU A 16 16.29 -13.73 3.29
C GLU A 16 17.09 -12.48 2.92
N ASN A 17 16.87 -11.97 1.71
CA ASN A 17 17.50 -10.74 1.24
C ASN A 17 16.50 -9.80 0.55
N PRO A 18 15.79 -8.95 1.32
CA PRO A 18 14.74 -8.10 0.78
C PRO A 18 15.15 -7.20 -0.40
N SER A 19 16.42 -6.79 -0.48
CA SER A 19 16.92 -5.98 -1.60
C SER A 19 16.98 -6.73 -2.93
N GLU A 20 16.97 -8.05 -2.90
CA GLU A 20 16.95 -8.92 -4.10
C GLU A 20 15.51 -9.29 -4.52
N SER A 21 14.50 -8.68 -3.91
CA SER A 21 13.11 -8.84 -4.34
C SER A 21 12.88 -8.30 -5.76
N GLU A 22 12.02 -8.95 -6.53
CA GLU A 22 11.85 -8.67 -7.97
C GLU A 22 10.43 -8.21 -8.31
N ILE A 23 10.30 -7.19 -9.17
CA ILE A 23 9.05 -6.82 -9.81
C ILE A 23 8.82 -7.72 -11.02
N VAL A 24 7.98 -8.74 -10.86
CA VAL A 24 7.66 -9.73 -11.92
C VAL A 24 6.72 -9.15 -12.97
N ILE A 25 5.75 -8.32 -12.53
CA ILE A 25 4.85 -7.57 -13.40
C ILE A 25 4.74 -6.15 -12.85
N PRO A 26 5.04 -5.10 -13.64
CA PRO A 26 4.88 -3.73 -13.18
C PRO A 26 3.40 -3.42 -12.98
N ALA A 27 3.08 -2.78 -11.86
CA ALA A 27 1.76 -2.20 -11.66
C ALA A 27 1.61 -0.95 -12.54
N HIS A 28 0.40 -0.69 -13.02
CA HIS A 28 0.10 0.59 -13.66
C HIS A 28 -0.39 1.57 -12.59
N GLU A 29 0.30 2.70 -12.46
CA GLU A 29 -0.17 3.79 -11.61
C GLU A 29 -1.51 4.30 -12.14
N ARG A 30 -2.48 4.40 -11.24
CA ARG A 30 -3.80 4.95 -11.53
C ARG A 30 -3.91 6.33 -10.90
N LEU A 31 -4.13 7.34 -11.72
CA LEU A 31 -4.39 8.71 -11.24
C LEU A 31 -5.69 8.81 -10.42
N ASN A 32 -6.65 7.92 -10.72
CA ASN A 32 -7.92 7.86 -10.01
C ASN A 32 -7.91 6.74 -8.98
N LEU A 33 -8.23 7.10 -7.74
CA LEU A 33 -8.35 6.15 -6.64
C LEU A 33 -9.66 5.38 -6.73
N ASP A 34 -9.58 4.05 -6.57
CA ASP A 34 -10.76 3.21 -6.39
C ASP A 34 -11.20 3.22 -4.92
N TRP A 35 -12.00 4.22 -4.57
CA TRP A 35 -12.55 4.38 -3.23
C TRP A 35 -13.36 3.18 -2.75
N SER A 36 -13.98 2.41 -3.65
CA SER A 36 -14.78 1.25 -3.28
C SER A 36 -13.90 0.13 -2.72
N SER A 37 -12.78 -0.15 -3.40
CA SER A 37 -11.78 -1.12 -2.94
C SER A 37 -11.07 -0.63 -1.68
N ILE A 38 -10.70 0.65 -1.61
CA ILE A 38 -10.05 1.24 -0.44
C ILE A 38 -10.94 1.10 0.80
N ASN A 39 -12.22 1.49 0.71
CA ASN A 39 -13.16 1.37 1.82
C ASN A 39 -13.35 -0.08 2.26
N ARG A 40 -13.40 -1.01 1.32
CA ARG A 40 -13.49 -2.44 1.64
C ARG A 40 -12.26 -2.94 2.40
N ILE A 41 -11.06 -2.57 1.99
CA ILE A 41 -9.82 -2.97 2.67
C ILE A 41 -9.75 -2.33 4.06
N TYR A 42 -10.17 -1.07 4.19
CA TYR A 42 -10.24 -0.36 5.48
C TYR A 42 -11.09 -1.09 6.52
N GLU A 43 -12.20 -1.71 6.12
CA GLU A 43 -13.05 -2.47 7.04
C GLU A 43 -12.53 -3.88 7.36
N ILE A 44 -11.75 -4.49 6.47
CA ILE A 44 -11.32 -5.89 6.60
C ILE A 44 -9.93 -6.04 7.22
N ASN A 45 -9.03 -5.09 6.98
CA ASN A 45 -7.64 -5.18 7.40
C ASN A 45 -7.33 -4.13 8.49
N SER A 46 -7.09 -4.60 9.72
CA SER A 46 -6.79 -3.76 10.89
C SER A 46 -5.54 -2.90 10.70
N ASP A 47 -4.52 -3.43 10.03
CA ASP A 47 -3.25 -2.75 9.83
C ASP A 47 -3.42 -1.61 8.83
N PHE A 48 -4.17 -1.84 7.75
CA PHE A 48 -4.54 -0.81 6.79
C PHE A 48 -5.40 0.27 7.42
N LYS A 49 -6.35 -0.11 8.28
CA LYS A 49 -7.15 0.85 9.07
C LYS A 49 -6.27 1.71 9.97
N LYS A 50 -5.32 1.10 10.68
CA LYS A 50 -4.34 1.82 11.51
C LYS A 50 -3.53 2.80 10.65
N TYR A 51 -2.98 2.34 9.53
CA TYR A 51 -2.23 3.16 8.58
C TYR A 51 -3.02 4.38 8.10
N ILE A 52 -4.28 4.21 7.66
CA ILE A 52 -5.10 5.33 7.18
C ILE A 52 -5.38 6.35 8.29
N ASN A 53 -5.58 5.90 9.53
CA ASN A 53 -5.77 6.80 10.66
C ASN A 53 -4.49 7.58 10.98
N GLU A 54 -3.33 6.92 10.95
CA GLU A 54 -2.04 7.56 11.18
C GLU A 54 -1.70 8.56 10.08
N PHE A 55 -2.00 8.21 8.82
CA PHE A 55 -1.88 9.13 7.70
C PHE A 55 -2.76 10.37 7.87
N LYS A 56 -4.01 10.19 8.31
CA LYS A 56 -4.92 11.30 8.62
C LYS A 56 -4.34 12.22 9.71
N ASP A 57 -3.84 11.65 10.80
CA ASP A 57 -3.23 12.41 11.90
C ASP A 57 -1.99 13.18 11.41
N PHE A 58 -1.16 12.56 10.57
CA PHE A 58 -0.03 13.21 9.92
C PHE A 58 -0.47 14.39 9.05
N CYS A 59 -1.49 14.22 8.19
CA CYS A 59 -2.00 15.31 7.37
C CYS A 59 -2.55 16.49 8.19
N GLN A 60 -3.09 16.23 9.38
CA GLN A 60 -3.65 17.26 10.26
C GLN A 60 -2.59 17.98 11.09
N THR A 61 -1.54 17.26 11.52
CA THR A 61 -0.57 17.76 12.50
C THR A 61 0.80 18.09 11.91
N GLY A 62 1.12 17.52 10.74
CA GLY A 62 2.44 17.57 10.11
C GLY A 62 3.54 16.82 10.87
N LYS A 63 3.21 16.09 11.94
CA LYS A 63 4.19 15.41 12.80
C LYS A 63 4.26 13.94 12.46
N THR A 64 5.48 13.43 12.26
CA THR A 64 5.76 12.00 12.17
C THR A 64 5.83 11.40 13.57
N LYS A 65 5.37 10.16 13.74
CA LYS A 65 5.63 9.40 14.97
C LYS A 65 7.03 8.81 14.88
N GLU A 66 7.92 9.23 15.76
CA GLU A 66 9.31 8.71 15.80
C GLU A 66 9.34 7.20 16.06
N SER A 67 8.38 6.67 16.81
CA SER A 67 8.25 5.23 17.11
C SER A 67 8.03 4.31 15.91
N ASP A 68 7.72 4.86 14.74
CA ASP A 68 7.47 4.07 13.52
C ASP A 68 8.77 3.83 12.70
N TRP A 69 9.90 4.42 13.11
CA TRP A 69 11.17 4.41 12.38
C TRP A 69 12.31 3.66 13.10
N ASP A 70 12.05 3.09 14.28
CA ASP A 70 13.01 2.32 15.08
C ASP A 70 13.07 0.84 14.68
#